data_AF-L7VKE0-F1
#
_entry.id   AF-L7VKE0-F1
#
_cell.length_a   1.000
_cell.length_b   1.000
_cell.length_c   1.000
_cell.angle_alpha   90.00
_cell.angle_beta   90.00
_cell.angle_gamma   90.00
#
_symmetry.space_group_name_H-M   'P 1'
#
loop_
_entity.id
_entity.type
_entity.pdbx_description
1 polymer ?
#
loop_
_entity_poly.entity_id
_entity_poly.type
_entity_poly.pdbx_seq_one_letter_code
_entity_poly.pdbx_strand_id
1 'polypeptide(L)'
;MKTFAKKIARLIIISLVLSVLPMPENHSGIGFPEIMAPAFANAEETISFSDVPKSAWYYDDLLFIMKDNRKIFEGYPDGTFRPHEPLTVDMFIKLIITIMGYNLQNGEEYWATTYIKKAIDEGLIIPWQDSHLTFVTKDDPYAGYKRPISRGDMALIAGRAMDKIIKNPDYRDQVAVASLIKDYNLIPPDIKSSVVKFYDLGILTGYPDGEFKPNNYLTRDEALAVIRRIIDPSARKRPELPVAANPTPTPIPVSKLNRPPKRDLGNGVVEVEGIKFDPKTDIVNKSNGAMGILKAEEFVDVFLKYLKFYEHEGKARVRGYIPELPDGYKWVIGIYYYIEGTDDRGLSPGTISTHKDAAPEKKLPEPGKSFDVPLYTSKDRIESIALVFEIHTVDKATGGRIFISLTLNRYSRYDSEGGHSLVTEFDPRGFFEW
;
A
#
# COMPACT_ATOMS: atom_id res chain seq x y z
N MET A 1 46.84 36.49 20.96
CA MET A 1 46.27 37.84 21.06
C MET A 1 44.85 37.82 20.52
N LYS A 2 43.87 38.16 21.37
CA LYS A 2 42.63 38.93 21.12
C LYS A 2 42.13 38.94 19.65
N THR A 3 40.91 38.49 19.33
CA THR A 3 39.61 39.22 19.40
C THR A 3 38.55 38.30 18.71
N PHE A 4 37.23 38.35 18.86
CA PHE A 4 36.27 39.34 19.32
C PHE A 4 34.90 38.69 19.64
N ALA A 5 34.08 39.44 20.35
CA ALA A 5 32.78 39.14 20.95
C ALA A 5 31.64 38.63 20.04
N LYS A 6 30.66 37.92 20.65
CA LYS A 6 29.25 38.38 20.72
C LYS A 6 28.42 37.60 21.76
N LYS A 7 27.86 38.34 22.72
CA LYS A 7 26.69 37.97 23.53
C LYS A 7 25.44 38.08 22.65
N ILE A 8 24.54 37.09 22.70
CA ILE A 8 23.08 37.30 22.63
C ILE A 8 22.41 36.35 23.61
N ALA A 9 21.54 36.91 24.44
CA ALA A 9 20.80 36.26 25.52
C ALA A 9 19.67 35.37 24.96
N ARG A 10 19.47 34.19 25.56
CA ARG A 10 18.24 33.41 25.45
C ARG A 10 17.32 33.80 26.60
N LEU A 11 16.21 34.47 26.29
CA LEU A 11 15.09 34.65 27.20
C LEU A 11 14.15 33.44 26.99
N ILE A 12 14.05 32.57 27.98
CA ILE A 12 12.98 31.58 28.10
C ILE A 12 12.17 32.04 29.31
N ILE A 13 10.95 32.53 29.08
CA ILE A 13 9.97 32.76 30.14
C ILE A 13 8.95 31.64 30.03
N ILE A 14 9.12 30.62 30.88
CA ILE A 14 8.07 29.69 31.27
C ILE A 14 7.40 30.34 32.48
N SER A 15 6.17 30.80 32.33
CA SER A 15 5.36 31.28 33.45
C SER A 15 4.53 30.11 33.96
N LEU A 16 4.97 29.51 35.06
CA LEU A 16 4.20 28.58 35.87
C LEU A 16 3.98 29.25 37.22
N VAL A 17 2.83 29.91 37.39
CA VAL A 17 2.43 30.49 38.69
C VAL A 17 1.53 29.49 39.39
N LEU A 18 2.12 28.69 40.28
CA LEU A 18 1.39 28.04 41.37
C LEU A 18 1.35 29.03 42.54
N SER A 19 0.20 29.66 42.77
CA SER A 19 -0.06 30.38 44.02
C SER A 19 -0.73 29.43 45.01
N VAL A 20 0.04 29.00 46.01
CA VAL A 20 -0.43 28.37 47.25
C VAL A 20 -0.84 29.50 48.20
N LEU A 21 -2.07 29.47 48.72
CA LEU A 21 -2.46 30.22 49.92
C LEU A 21 -3.55 29.45 50.72
N PRO A 22 -3.69 29.74 52.02
CA PRO A 22 -3.82 28.75 53.09
C PRO A 22 -5.27 28.47 53.53
N MET A 23 -5.44 27.32 54.17
CA MET A 23 -6.64 26.96 54.93
C MET A 23 -6.77 27.85 56.18
N PRO A 24 -7.98 28.33 56.51
CA PRO A 24 -8.37 28.59 57.90
C PRO A 24 -9.34 27.52 58.41
N GLU A 25 -9.13 27.16 59.68
CA GLU A 25 -9.91 26.24 60.49
C GLU A 25 -11.39 26.66 60.61
N ASN A 26 -12.28 25.67 60.64
CA ASN A 26 -13.72 25.88 60.78
C ASN A 26 -14.17 25.40 62.17
N HIS A 27 -14.68 26.33 62.99
CA HIS A 27 -15.53 26.01 64.14
C HIS A 27 -17.00 25.87 63.69
N SER A 28 -17.69 24.97 64.38
CA SER A 28 -19.06 24.48 64.23
C SER A 28 -20.17 25.52 64.04
N GLY A 29 -21.08 25.28 63.09
CA GLY A 29 -22.39 25.92 63.02
C GLY A 29 -23.12 25.62 61.72
N ILE A 30 -24.23 24.89 61.80
CA ILE A 30 -25.03 24.36 60.69
C ILE A 30 -25.81 25.48 59.98
N GLY A 31 -25.68 25.54 58.66
CA GLY A 31 -26.56 26.26 57.73
C GLY A 31 -26.08 25.96 56.31
N PHE A 32 -26.88 25.27 55.50
CA PHE A 32 -26.56 24.98 54.11
C PHE A 32 -26.92 26.20 53.24
N PRO A 33 -25.95 26.83 52.53
CA PRO A 33 -26.26 27.59 51.33
C PRO A 33 -25.92 26.74 50.10
N GLU A 34 -26.91 26.72 49.21
CA GLU A 34 -26.85 26.36 47.80
C GLU A 34 -25.46 26.62 47.18
N ILE A 35 -24.76 25.54 46.84
CA ILE A 35 -23.47 25.63 46.14
C ILE A 35 -23.79 26.10 44.73
N MET A 36 -23.57 27.39 44.45
CA MET A 36 -23.37 27.86 43.08
C MET A 36 -22.16 27.12 42.52
N ALA A 37 -22.43 26.09 41.71
CA ALA A 37 -21.39 25.46 40.91
C ALA A 37 -20.78 26.55 40.01
N PRO A 38 -19.45 26.72 39.97
CA PRO A 38 -18.85 27.48 38.89
C PRO A 38 -19.16 26.71 37.60
N ALA A 39 -20.02 27.29 36.77
CA ALA A 39 -20.18 26.87 35.40
C ALA A 39 -18.83 27.09 34.71
N PHE A 40 -17.99 26.05 34.70
CA PHE A 40 -16.96 25.92 33.69
C PHE A 40 -17.67 25.70 32.37
N ALA A 41 -18.13 26.79 31.76
CA ALA A 41 -18.40 26.82 30.35
C ALA A 41 -17.04 26.54 29.69
N ASN A 42 -16.82 25.28 29.30
CA ASN A 42 -15.87 24.98 28.23
C ASN A 42 -16.39 25.79 27.03
N ALA A 43 -15.81 26.97 26.81
CA ALA A 43 -15.93 27.62 25.53
C ALA A 43 -15.31 26.66 24.52
N GLU A 44 -16.14 25.97 23.73
CA GLU A 44 -15.66 25.27 22.55
C GLU A 44 -14.91 26.31 21.73
N GLU A 45 -13.60 26.12 21.61
CA GLU A 45 -12.75 26.97 20.79
C GLU A 45 -13.30 26.90 19.36
N THR A 46 -13.92 28.00 18.91
CA THR A 46 -14.59 28.03 17.61
C THR A 46 -13.53 28.08 16.52
N ILE A 47 -13.21 26.92 15.97
CA ILE A 47 -12.30 26.79 14.85
C ILE A 47 -12.92 27.50 13.65
N SER A 48 -12.38 28.67 13.29
CA SER A 48 -12.87 29.49 12.19
C SER A 48 -11.69 30.08 11.41
N PHE A 49 -11.85 30.14 10.09
CA PHE A 49 -10.89 30.74 9.16
C PHE A 49 -11.61 31.78 8.32
N SER A 50 -10.96 32.90 8.05
CA SER A 50 -11.57 34.05 7.37
C SER A 50 -11.98 33.76 5.91
N ASP A 51 -11.35 32.77 5.29
CA ASP A 51 -11.52 32.33 3.90
C ASP A 51 -12.29 31.00 3.77
N VAL A 52 -12.90 30.51 4.84
CA VAL A 52 -13.70 29.27 4.82
C VAL A 52 -15.15 29.57 5.20
N PRO A 53 -16.07 29.67 4.22
CA PRO A 53 -17.49 29.81 4.52
C PRO A 53 -18.06 28.49 5.05
N LYS A 54 -19.04 28.57 5.97
CA LYS A 54 -19.74 27.37 6.51
C LYS A 54 -20.47 26.55 5.44
N SER A 55 -20.78 27.16 4.29
CA SER A 55 -21.40 26.49 3.14
C SER A 55 -20.40 25.77 2.23
N ALA A 56 -19.10 25.83 2.53
CA ALA A 56 -18.08 25.13 1.75
C ALA A 56 -18.30 23.61 1.80
N TRP A 57 -18.16 22.93 0.67
CA TRP A 57 -18.39 21.49 0.56
C TRP A 57 -17.44 20.65 1.45
N TYR A 58 -16.27 21.20 1.80
CA TYR A 58 -15.26 20.60 2.65
C TYR A 58 -15.33 21.07 4.12
N TYR A 59 -16.33 21.88 4.50
CA TYR A 59 -16.40 22.50 5.83
C TYR A 59 -16.45 21.45 6.96
N ASP A 60 -17.29 20.42 6.80
CA ASP A 60 -17.40 19.36 7.79
C ASP A 60 -16.13 18.51 7.87
N ASP A 61 -15.46 18.30 6.73
CA ASP A 61 -14.17 17.59 6.68
C ASP A 61 -13.09 18.36 7.42
N LEU A 62 -13.06 19.68 7.24
CA LEU A 62 -12.18 20.59 7.97
C LEU A 62 -12.43 20.52 9.47
N LEU A 63 -13.67 20.68 9.92
CA LEU A 63 -14.00 20.66 11.34
C LEU A 63 -13.64 19.32 11.99
N PHE A 64 -13.90 18.22 11.30
CA PHE A 64 -13.53 16.88 11.77
C PHE A 64 -12.02 16.78 11.98
N ILE A 65 -11.23 17.16 10.96
CA ILE A 65 -9.77 17.04 11.00
C ILE A 65 -9.14 18.00 12.01
N MET A 66 -9.67 19.22 12.16
CA MET A 66 -9.15 20.21 13.11
C MET A 66 -9.41 19.83 14.57
N LYS A 67 -10.45 19.01 14.83
CA LYS A 67 -10.71 18.44 16.16
C LYS A 67 -9.84 17.22 16.48
N ASP A 68 -9.08 16.71 15.51
CA ASP A 68 -8.19 15.57 15.71
C ASP A 68 -6.96 15.98 16.54
N ASN A 69 -6.70 15.24 17.61
CA ASN A 69 -5.62 15.53 18.56
C ASN A 69 -4.21 15.36 17.97
N ARG A 70 -4.07 14.69 16.81
CA ARG A 70 -2.79 14.53 16.12
C ARG A 70 -2.34 15.79 15.41
N LYS A 71 -3.19 16.82 15.31
CA LYS A 71 -2.92 18.06 14.57
C LYS A 71 -2.51 17.80 13.13
N ILE A 72 -3.34 17.00 12.44
CA ILE A 72 -3.08 16.55 11.07
C ILE A 72 -2.96 17.77 10.14
N PHE A 73 -3.82 18.77 10.33
CA PHE A 73 -3.88 19.97 9.50
C PHE A 73 -3.84 21.23 10.38
N GLU A 74 -3.26 22.29 9.83
CA GLU A 74 -3.20 23.60 10.48
C GLU A 74 -3.45 24.70 9.43
N GLY A 75 -4.08 25.79 9.86
CA GLY A 75 -4.19 27.01 9.07
C GLY A 75 -2.94 27.89 9.18
N TYR A 76 -2.99 29.05 8.54
CA TYR A 76 -1.89 30.00 8.51
C TYR A 76 -1.98 31.00 9.67
N PRO A 77 -0.85 31.59 10.09
CA PRO A 77 -0.83 32.60 11.16
C PRO A 77 -1.68 33.85 10.88
N ASP A 78 -2.03 34.10 9.61
CA ASP A 78 -2.91 35.19 9.17
C ASP A 78 -4.41 34.89 9.36
N GLY A 79 -4.77 33.72 9.92
CA GLY A 79 -6.15 33.29 10.14
C GLY A 79 -6.83 32.70 8.90
N THR A 80 -6.09 32.45 7.82
CA THR A 80 -6.61 31.78 6.62
C THR A 80 -6.33 30.28 6.63
N PHE A 81 -7.11 29.51 5.87
CA PHE A 81 -6.88 28.09 5.62
C PHE A 81 -6.27 27.82 4.24
N ARG A 82 -6.59 28.67 3.25
CA ARG A 82 -6.21 28.60 1.83
C ARG A 82 -6.67 27.32 1.14
N PRO A 83 -7.98 27.04 1.13
CA PRO A 83 -8.55 25.76 0.71
C PRO A 83 -8.22 25.37 -0.75
N HIS A 84 -8.14 26.35 -1.64
CA HIS A 84 -7.95 26.12 -3.08
C HIS A 84 -6.47 26.18 -3.51
N GLU A 85 -5.54 26.40 -2.57
CA GLU A 85 -4.12 26.30 -2.89
C GLU A 85 -3.71 24.81 -3.01
N PRO A 86 -2.83 24.47 -3.98
CA PRO A 86 -2.31 23.12 -4.08
C PRO A 86 -1.45 22.77 -2.87
N LEU A 87 -1.57 21.55 -2.37
CA LEU A 87 -0.60 20.98 -1.45
C LEU A 87 0.71 20.68 -2.20
N THR A 88 1.82 20.80 -1.49
CA THR A 88 3.12 20.31 -1.94
C THR A 88 3.33 18.86 -1.50
N VAL A 89 4.29 18.17 -2.13
CA VAL A 89 4.59 16.76 -1.82
C VAL A 89 5.01 16.62 -0.35
N ASP A 90 5.87 17.49 0.16
CA ASP A 90 6.28 17.48 1.58
C ASP A 90 5.14 17.73 2.58
N MET A 91 4.22 18.65 2.27
CA MET A 91 3.02 18.87 3.08
C MET A 91 2.19 17.59 3.12
N PHE A 92 1.96 16.95 1.98
CA PHE A 92 1.21 15.70 1.95
C PHE A 92 1.92 14.56 2.70
N ILE A 93 3.24 14.45 2.58
CA ILE A 93 4.05 13.50 3.38
C ILE A 93 3.83 13.74 4.87
N LYS A 94 3.88 14.99 5.34
CA LYS A 94 3.58 15.33 6.74
C LYS A 94 2.22 14.77 7.15
N LEU A 95 1.17 15.01 6.36
CA LEU A 95 -0.19 14.52 6.66
C LEU A 95 -0.22 13.01 6.85
N ILE A 96 0.35 12.24 5.91
CA ILE A 96 0.33 10.78 5.96
C ILE A 96 1.14 10.25 7.14
N ILE A 97 2.32 10.80 7.40
CA ILE A 97 3.16 10.40 8.55
C ILE A 97 2.46 10.69 9.88
N THR A 98 1.77 11.82 10.01
CA THR A 98 0.98 12.14 11.20
C THR A 98 -0.21 11.19 11.36
N ILE A 99 -0.90 10.83 10.27
CA ILE A 99 -2.03 9.87 10.30
C ILE A 99 -1.57 8.47 10.73
N MET A 100 -0.36 8.06 10.32
CA MET A 100 0.27 6.82 10.76
C MET A 100 0.64 6.81 12.25
N GLY A 101 0.46 7.94 12.96
CA GLY A 101 0.67 8.06 14.40
C GLY A 101 2.07 8.52 14.80
N TYR A 102 2.90 8.95 13.85
CA TYR A 102 4.21 9.51 14.18
C TYR A 102 4.08 10.98 14.57
N ASN A 103 4.58 11.32 15.76
CA ASN A 103 4.69 12.69 16.24
C ASN A 103 6.13 13.17 16.07
N LEU A 104 6.42 13.80 14.94
CA LEU A 104 7.76 14.28 14.60
C LEU A 104 7.83 15.81 14.79
N GLN A 105 9.02 16.29 15.14
CA GLN A 105 9.33 17.72 15.10
C GLN A 105 9.81 18.11 13.71
N ASN A 106 9.71 19.40 13.37
CA ASN A 106 10.27 19.92 12.12
C ASN A 106 11.80 19.74 12.07
N GLY A 107 12.34 19.59 10.86
CA GLY A 107 13.79 19.55 10.65
C GLY A 107 14.46 20.91 10.85
N GLU A 108 15.77 20.88 11.16
CA GLU A 108 16.56 22.10 11.44
C GLU A 108 16.84 22.92 10.17
N GLU A 109 17.23 22.27 9.08
CA GLU A 109 17.57 22.93 7.80
C GLU A 109 16.32 23.15 6.93
N TYR A 110 15.51 22.11 6.77
CA TYR A 110 14.24 22.17 6.08
C TYR A 110 13.15 21.55 6.95
N TRP A 111 12.02 22.26 7.07
CA TRP A 111 10.97 21.90 8.03
C TRP A 111 10.47 20.46 7.83
N ALA A 112 10.42 19.97 6.60
CA ALA A 112 9.90 18.65 6.26
C ALA A 112 10.94 17.52 6.34
N THR A 113 12.22 17.80 6.61
CA THR A 113 13.30 16.80 6.51
C THR A 113 13.04 15.56 7.35
N THR A 114 12.54 15.71 8.57
CA THR A 114 12.23 14.59 9.49
C THR A 114 11.10 13.70 8.93
N TYR A 115 10.06 14.31 8.37
CA TYR A 115 8.94 13.61 7.75
C TYR A 115 9.34 12.91 6.45
N ILE A 116 10.14 13.56 5.60
CA ILE A 116 10.66 12.96 4.36
C ILE A 116 11.53 11.74 4.67
N LYS A 117 12.46 11.85 5.62
CA LYS A 117 13.27 10.71 6.08
C LYS A 117 12.38 9.58 6.57
N LYS A 118 11.37 9.90 7.38
CA LYS A 118 10.43 8.89 7.88
C LYS A 118 9.62 8.23 6.76
N ALA A 119 9.20 8.99 5.75
CA ALA A 119 8.49 8.42 4.60
C ALA A 119 9.36 7.47 3.78
N ILE A 120 10.67 7.74 3.69
CA ILE A 120 11.64 6.83 3.06
C ILE A 120 11.82 5.57 3.93
N ASP A 121 12.03 5.74 5.23
CA ASP A 121 12.19 4.62 6.18
C ASP A 121 10.98 3.69 6.21
N GLU A 122 9.77 4.27 6.13
CA GLU A 122 8.50 3.51 6.08
C GLU A 122 8.20 2.92 4.69
N GLY A 123 9.02 3.22 3.68
CA GLY A 123 8.85 2.76 2.31
C GLY A 123 7.67 3.39 1.57
N LEU A 124 7.21 4.57 2.02
CA LEU A 124 6.21 5.36 1.29
C LEU A 124 6.83 6.02 0.06
N ILE A 125 8.11 6.35 0.15
CA ILE A 125 8.93 6.89 -0.93
C ILE A 125 10.18 6.03 -1.06
N ILE A 126 10.46 5.61 -2.28
CA ILE A 126 11.57 4.74 -2.65
C ILE A 126 12.44 5.53 -3.63
N PRO A 127 13.54 6.16 -3.18
CA PRO A 127 14.25 7.17 -3.99
C PRO A 127 14.69 6.73 -5.39
N TRP A 128 15.10 5.48 -5.54
CA TRP A 128 15.50 4.96 -6.86
C TRP A 128 14.32 4.65 -7.79
N GLN A 129 13.12 4.44 -7.26
CA GLN A 129 11.90 4.21 -8.04
C GLN A 129 11.16 5.52 -8.31
N ASP A 130 11.08 6.40 -7.32
CA ASP A 130 10.28 7.62 -7.36
C ASP A 130 11.14 8.86 -7.66
N SER A 131 12.07 8.74 -8.62
CA SER A 131 12.99 9.83 -8.98
C SER A 131 12.27 11.13 -9.38
N HIS A 132 11.02 11.06 -9.82
CA HIS A 132 10.15 12.22 -10.11
C HIS A 132 9.64 12.95 -8.86
N LEU A 133 9.75 12.34 -7.68
CA LEU A 133 9.52 12.96 -6.37
C LEU A 133 10.82 13.38 -5.70
N THR A 134 11.89 12.61 -5.88
CA THR A 134 13.13 12.78 -5.10
C THR A 134 14.21 13.57 -5.84
N PHE A 135 13.90 14.19 -6.98
CA PHE A 135 14.88 14.97 -7.72
C PHE A 135 15.38 16.17 -6.91
N VAL A 136 16.66 16.48 -7.10
CA VAL A 136 17.34 17.61 -6.47
C VAL A 136 17.77 18.59 -7.54
N THR A 137 17.90 19.87 -7.18
CA THR A 137 18.55 20.87 -8.03
C THR A 137 19.87 21.28 -7.41
N LYS A 138 20.68 22.04 -8.15
CA LYS A 138 21.94 22.59 -7.63
C LYS A 138 21.73 23.45 -6.38
N ASP A 139 20.61 24.17 -6.34
CA ASP A 139 20.33 25.18 -5.31
C ASP A 139 19.39 24.66 -4.20
N ASP A 140 18.71 23.53 -4.44
CA ASP A 140 17.71 22.99 -3.51
C ASP A 140 17.69 21.46 -3.49
N PRO A 141 18.16 20.83 -2.39
CA PRO A 141 18.11 19.37 -2.22
C PRO A 141 16.70 18.83 -1.96
N TYR A 142 15.69 19.69 -1.80
CA TYR A 142 14.29 19.31 -1.59
C TYR A 142 13.37 19.74 -2.73
N ALA A 143 13.93 20.11 -3.89
CA ALA A 143 13.17 20.65 -5.03
C ALA A 143 11.99 19.76 -5.44
N GLY A 144 12.18 18.45 -5.53
CA GLY A 144 11.12 17.51 -5.86
C GLY A 144 10.01 17.38 -4.81
N TYR A 145 10.29 17.68 -3.55
CA TYR A 145 9.30 17.63 -2.48
C TYR A 145 8.49 18.94 -2.36
N LYS A 146 9.06 20.07 -2.79
CA LYS A 146 8.44 21.41 -2.69
C LYS A 146 7.43 21.72 -3.79
N ARG A 147 7.36 20.91 -4.84
CA ARG A 147 6.38 21.12 -5.92
C ARG A 147 4.97 20.76 -5.47
N PRO A 148 3.93 21.30 -6.14
CA PRO A 148 2.56 20.79 -6.03
C PRO A 148 2.50 19.27 -6.23
N ILE A 149 1.77 18.60 -5.34
CA ILE A 149 1.55 17.16 -5.43
C ILE A 149 0.45 16.86 -6.45
N SER A 150 0.70 15.91 -7.35
CA SER A 150 -0.31 15.40 -8.26
C SER A 150 -1.21 14.39 -7.54
N ARG A 151 -2.42 14.18 -8.04
CA ARG A 151 -3.32 13.14 -7.51
C ARG A 151 -2.73 11.73 -7.63
N GLY A 152 -1.97 11.47 -8.69
CA GLY A 152 -1.20 10.23 -8.86
C GLY A 152 -0.16 10.04 -7.75
N ASP A 153 0.65 11.06 -7.47
CA ASP A 153 1.66 11.03 -6.41
C ASP A 153 1.03 10.89 -5.02
N MET A 154 -0.11 11.55 -4.79
CA MET A 154 -0.90 11.39 -3.56
C MET A 154 -1.33 9.94 -3.38
N ALA A 155 -1.92 9.33 -4.43
CA ALA A 155 -2.38 7.95 -4.38
C ALA A 155 -1.20 6.98 -4.20
N LEU A 156 -0.04 7.26 -4.78
CA LEU A 156 1.18 6.47 -4.59
C LEU A 156 1.62 6.46 -3.12
N ILE A 157 1.83 7.64 -2.54
CA ILE A 157 2.33 7.80 -1.16
C ILE A 157 1.32 7.23 -0.15
N ALA A 158 0.05 7.62 -0.26
CA ALA A 158 -0.98 7.18 0.67
C ALA A 158 -1.33 5.69 0.47
N GLY A 159 -1.29 5.18 -0.77
CA GLY A 159 -1.52 3.78 -1.08
C GLY A 159 -0.46 2.85 -0.47
N ARG A 160 0.81 3.26 -0.46
CA ARG A 160 1.89 2.53 0.23
C ARG A 160 1.75 2.55 1.75
N ALA A 161 1.12 3.60 2.31
CA ALA A 161 0.84 3.69 3.75
C ALA A 161 -0.40 2.88 4.17
N MET A 162 -1.23 2.46 3.22
CA MET A 162 -2.59 1.98 3.49
C MET A 162 -2.64 0.76 4.41
N ASP A 163 -1.83 -0.27 4.17
CA ASP A 163 -1.84 -1.49 5.00
C ASP A 163 -1.36 -1.22 6.44
N LYS A 164 -0.68 -0.10 6.68
CA LYS A 164 -0.26 0.36 8.01
C LYS A 164 -1.35 1.20 8.69
N ILE A 165 -2.17 1.91 7.92
CA ILE A 165 -3.24 2.80 8.43
C ILE A 165 -4.55 2.03 8.63
N ILE A 166 -4.94 1.23 7.64
CA ILE A 166 -6.23 0.52 7.59
C ILE A 166 -5.97 -0.95 7.91
N LYS A 167 -6.44 -1.39 9.07
CA LYS A 167 -6.30 -2.78 9.51
C LYS A 167 -7.31 -3.66 8.78
N ASN A 168 -6.83 -4.73 8.15
CA ASN A 168 -7.64 -5.76 7.46
C ASN A 168 -8.67 -5.19 6.47
N PRO A 169 -8.24 -4.42 5.44
CA PRO A 169 -9.17 -3.91 4.44
C PRO A 169 -9.83 -5.07 3.67
N ASP A 170 -11.16 -5.00 3.52
CA ASP A 170 -11.94 -5.92 2.71
C ASP A 170 -12.10 -5.38 1.29
N TYR A 171 -11.27 -5.90 0.38
CA TYR A 171 -11.31 -5.52 -1.03
C TYR A 171 -12.25 -6.41 -1.84
N ARG A 172 -13.10 -5.79 -2.65
CA ARG A 172 -13.91 -6.46 -3.67
C ARG A 172 -13.06 -6.75 -4.91
N ASP A 173 -13.71 -7.21 -5.97
CA ASP A 173 -13.09 -7.41 -7.28
C ASP A 173 -12.47 -6.11 -7.79
N GLN A 174 -11.14 -6.04 -7.74
CA GLN A 174 -10.37 -4.88 -8.15
C GLN A 174 -10.41 -4.63 -9.65
N VAL A 175 -10.70 -5.64 -10.48
CA VAL A 175 -10.91 -5.45 -11.93
C VAL A 175 -12.25 -4.77 -12.17
N ALA A 176 -13.31 -5.20 -11.47
CA ALA A 176 -14.60 -4.51 -11.52
C ALA A 176 -14.49 -3.06 -11.02
N VAL A 177 -13.72 -2.81 -9.96
CA VAL A 177 -13.47 -1.45 -9.47
C VAL A 177 -12.69 -0.62 -10.49
N ALA A 178 -11.66 -1.18 -11.14
CA ALA A 178 -10.88 -0.46 -12.16
C ALA A 178 -11.76 0.01 -13.32
N SER A 179 -12.80 -0.76 -13.69
CA SER A 179 -13.75 -0.38 -14.74
C SER A 179 -14.60 0.86 -14.42
N LEU A 180 -14.67 1.28 -13.15
CA LEU A 180 -15.33 2.52 -12.74
C LEU A 180 -14.53 3.79 -13.08
N ILE A 181 -13.25 3.64 -13.43
CA ILE A 181 -12.32 4.75 -13.63
C ILE A 181 -12.16 4.97 -15.14
N LYS A 182 -12.76 6.04 -15.67
CA LYS A 182 -12.83 6.27 -17.11
C LYS A 182 -11.45 6.46 -17.76
N ASP A 183 -10.52 7.10 -17.07
CA ASP A 183 -9.15 7.37 -17.50
C ASP A 183 -8.14 6.35 -16.92
N TYR A 184 -8.59 5.15 -16.54
CA TYR A 184 -7.74 4.13 -15.91
C TYR A 184 -6.45 3.83 -16.68
N ASN A 185 -6.53 3.82 -18.01
CA ASN A 185 -5.39 3.54 -18.88
C ASN A 185 -4.34 4.66 -18.92
N LEU A 186 -4.69 5.87 -18.46
CA LEU A 186 -3.75 6.99 -18.32
C LEU A 186 -3.02 6.99 -16.97
N ILE A 187 -3.40 6.10 -16.04
CA ILE A 187 -2.75 5.97 -14.74
C ILE A 187 -1.45 5.18 -14.89
N PRO A 188 -0.31 5.69 -14.38
CA PRO A 188 0.95 4.95 -14.39
C PRO A 188 0.81 3.56 -13.75
N PRO A 189 1.42 2.50 -14.32
CA PRO A 189 1.28 1.13 -13.82
C PRO A 189 1.53 0.95 -12.32
N ASP A 190 2.56 1.62 -11.79
CA ASP A 190 2.96 1.49 -10.37
C ASP A 190 1.96 2.17 -9.39
N ILE A 191 1.03 2.97 -9.91
CA ILE A 191 0.03 3.72 -9.12
C ILE A 191 -1.35 3.05 -9.20
N LYS A 192 -1.62 2.28 -10.26
CA LYS A 192 -2.94 1.66 -10.53
C LYS A 192 -3.50 0.88 -9.35
N SER A 193 -2.67 0.05 -8.71
CA SER A 193 -3.09 -0.77 -7.56
C SER A 193 -3.59 0.11 -6.40
N SER A 194 -2.84 1.16 -6.08
CA SER A 194 -3.20 2.11 -5.02
C SER A 194 -4.50 2.85 -5.32
N VAL A 195 -4.65 3.36 -6.54
CA VAL A 195 -5.88 4.07 -6.96
C VAL A 195 -7.08 3.14 -6.86
N VAL A 196 -6.99 1.93 -7.40
CA VAL A 196 -8.10 0.97 -7.39
C VAL A 196 -8.49 0.58 -5.97
N LYS A 197 -7.53 0.29 -5.09
CA LYS A 197 -7.80 0.02 -3.67
C LYS A 197 -8.48 1.22 -2.99
N PHE A 198 -8.09 2.45 -3.31
CA PHE A 198 -8.72 3.65 -2.75
C PHE A 198 -10.14 3.88 -3.27
N TYR A 199 -10.41 3.61 -4.54
CA TYR A 199 -11.77 3.63 -5.10
C TYR A 199 -12.62 2.54 -4.46
N ASP A 200 -12.07 1.34 -4.29
CA ASP A 200 -12.79 0.23 -3.69
C ASP A 200 -13.16 0.51 -2.23
N LEU A 201 -12.27 1.13 -1.47
CA LEU A 201 -12.56 1.55 -0.10
C LEU A 201 -13.46 2.80 -0.04
N GLY A 202 -13.76 3.46 -1.16
CA GLY A 202 -14.53 4.70 -1.18
C GLY A 202 -13.79 5.92 -0.63
N ILE A 203 -12.46 5.87 -0.59
CA ILE A 203 -11.60 6.99 -0.23
C ILE A 203 -11.53 7.97 -1.40
N LEU A 204 -11.25 7.43 -2.59
CA LEU A 204 -11.34 8.16 -3.85
C LEU A 204 -12.66 7.82 -4.55
N THR A 205 -13.19 8.82 -5.26
CA THR A 205 -14.46 8.70 -6.01
C THR A 205 -14.36 9.27 -7.43
N GLY A 206 -13.20 9.82 -7.80
CA GLY A 206 -13.03 10.55 -9.06
C GLY A 206 -13.68 11.92 -9.05
N TYR A 207 -13.59 12.60 -10.19
CA TYR A 207 -14.34 13.81 -10.47
C TYR A 207 -15.74 13.47 -11.00
N PRO A 208 -16.69 14.43 -11.01
CA PRO A 208 -18.04 14.19 -11.52
C PRO A 208 -18.12 13.71 -12.98
N ASP A 209 -17.05 13.88 -13.77
CA ASP A 209 -16.93 13.37 -15.14
C ASP A 209 -16.47 11.90 -15.23
N GLY A 210 -16.29 11.24 -14.09
CA GLY A 210 -15.88 9.83 -13.99
C GLY A 210 -14.37 9.60 -14.08
N GLU A 211 -13.56 10.66 -14.16
CA GLU A 211 -12.11 10.55 -14.30
C GLU A 211 -11.38 10.72 -12.96
N PHE A 212 -10.26 10.02 -12.80
CA PHE A 212 -9.35 10.18 -11.69
C PHE A 212 -8.45 11.41 -11.86
N LYS A 213 -8.02 11.71 -13.09
CA LYS A 213 -7.09 12.78 -13.50
C LYS A 213 -5.77 12.73 -12.74
N PRO A 214 -4.90 11.75 -13.01
CA PRO A 214 -3.68 11.52 -12.22
C PRO A 214 -2.72 12.73 -12.18
N ASN A 215 -2.72 13.56 -13.24
CA ASN A 215 -1.81 14.70 -13.36
C ASN A 215 -2.35 16.00 -12.75
N ASN A 216 -3.63 16.05 -12.34
CA ASN A 216 -4.16 17.23 -11.66
C ASN A 216 -3.50 17.39 -10.29
N TYR A 217 -3.28 18.63 -9.88
CA TYR A 217 -2.78 18.93 -8.53
C TYR A 217 -3.88 18.78 -7.49
N LEU A 218 -3.48 18.27 -6.32
CA LEU A 218 -4.38 18.14 -5.16
C LEU A 218 -4.42 19.46 -4.38
N THR A 219 -5.60 20.04 -4.25
CA THR A 219 -5.83 21.23 -3.41
C THR A 219 -6.01 20.86 -1.94
N ARG A 220 -5.86 21.85 -1.05
CA ARG A 220 -6.00 21.66 0.41
C ARG A 220 -7.39 21.17 0.81
N ASP A 221 -8.45 21.65 0.17
CA ASP A 221 -9.82 21.17 0.36
C ASP A 221 -10.04 19.72 -0.12
N GLU A 222 -9.54 19.36 -1.31
CA GLU A 222 -9.55 17.99 -1.81
C GLU A 222 -8.80 17.05 -0.86
N ALA A 223 -7.67 17.49 -0.31
CA ALA A 223 -6.90 16.72 0.66
C ALA A 223 -7.69 16.47 1.95
N LEU A 224 -8.46 17.45 2.47
CA LEU A 224 -9.33 17.22 3.64
C LEU A 224 -10.30 16.06 3.41
N ALA A 225 -10.94 16.01 2.25
CA ALA A 225 -11.88 14.95 1.92
C ALA A 225 -11.21 13.57 1.86
N VAL A 226 -10.02 13.49 1.25
CA VAL A 226 -9.23 12.26 1.19
C VAL A 226 -8.78 11.83 2.59
N ILE A 227 -8.21 12.75 3.37
CA ILE A 227 -7.71 12.48 4.73
C ILE A 227 -8.86 12.02 5.63
N ARG A 228 -10.01 12.70 5.63
CA ARG A 228 -11.17 12.30 6.43
C ARG A 228 -11.57 10.86 6.10
N ARG A 229 -11.69 10.51 4.81
CA ARG A 229 -12.08 9.16 4.40
C ARG A 229 -11.04 8.09 4.73
N ILE A 230 -9.75 8.46 4.80
CA ILE A 230 -8.71 7.55 5.29
C ILE A 230 -8.94 7.22 6.77
N ILE A 231 -9.12 8.25 7.61
CA ILE A 231 -9.15 8.10 9.08
C ILE A 231 -10.54 7.79 9.67
N ASP A 232 -11.61 8.12 8.96
CA ASP A 232 -13.00 7.88 9.34
C ASP A 232 -13.70 7.01 8.28
N PRO A 233 -13.84 5.70 8.52
CA PRO A 233 -14.51 4.80 7.61
C PRO A 233 -15.96 5.18 7.30
N SER A 234 -16.66 5.90 8.20
CA SER A 234 -18.05 6.31 7.99
C SER A 234 -18.20 7.41 6.93
N ALA A 235 -17.14 8.17 6.66
CA ALA A 235 -17.12 9.19 5.64
C ALA A 235 -16.84 8.65 4.22
N ARG A 236 -16.48 7.37 4.09
CA ARG A 236 -16.13 6.73 2.81
C ARG A 236 -17.35 6.61 1.92
N LYS A 237 -17.16 6.87 0.63
CA LYS A 237 -18.19 6.82 -0.42
C LYS A 237 -17.89 5.67 -1.36
N ARG A 238 -18.25 4.45 -0.95
CA ARG A 238 -17.94 3.23 -1.70
C ARG A 238 -18.87 3.11 -2.92
N PRO A 239 -18.36 3.13 -4.17
CA PRO A 239 -19.21 3.02 -5.35
C PRO A 239 -19.77 1.60 -5.50
N GLU A 240 -20.96 1.49 -6.08
CA GLU A 240 -21.52 0.21 -6.50
C GLU A 240 -20.69 -0.36 -7.67
N LEU A 241 -20.49 -1.68 -7.67
CA LEU A 241 -19.80 -2.33 -8.78
C LEU A 241 -20.78 -2.58 -9.92
N PRO A 242 -20.35 -2.44 -11.18
CA PRO A 242 -21.20 -2.80 -12.31
C PRO A 242 -21.53 -4.29 -12.22
N VAL A 243 -22.78 -4.64 -12.52
CA VAL A 243 -23.15 -6.05 -12.74
C VAL A 243 -22.38 -6.52 -13.97
N ALA A 244 -21.49 -7.51 -13.79
CA ALA A 244 -20.63 -7.99 -14.85
C ALA A 244 -21.48 -8.39 -16.08
N ALA A 245 -21.30 -7.69 -17.20
CA ALA A 245 -22.13 -7.87 -18.39
C ALA A 245 -21.91 -9.23 -19.07
N ASN A 246 -20.82 -9.95 -18.75
CA ASN A 246 -20.61 -11.36 -19.09
C ASN A 246 -19.66 -11.99 -18.05
N PRO A 247 -19.92 -13.19 -17.53
CA PRO A 247 -18.94 -13.90 -16.71
C PRO A 247 -17.81 -14.39 -17.62
N THR A 248 -16.68 -13.70 -17.56
CA THR A 248 -15.36 -14.20 -17.97
C THR A 248 -15.16 -15.62 -17.43
N PRO A 249 -14.42 -16.52 -18.13
CA PRO A 249 -14.05 -17.82 -17.61
C PRO A 249 -13.69 -17.78 -16.13
N THR A 250 -14.38 -18.59 -15.35
CA THR A 250 -14.24 -18.62 -13.89
C THR A 250 -13.15 -19.62 -13.52
N PRO A 251 -12.28 -19.31 -12.54
CA PRO A 251 -11.29 -20.26 -12.05
C PRO A 251 -11.94 -21.59 -11.65
N ILE A 252 -11.23 -22.70 -11.88
CA ILE A 252 -11.68 -24.02 -11.42
C ILE A 252 -11.88 -23.95 -9.90
N PRO A 253 -13.08 -24.25 -9.36
CA PRO A 253 -13.32 -24.18 -7.93
C PRO A 253 -12.29 -25.00 -7.15
N VAL A 254 -11.74 -24.41 -6.10
CA VAL A 254 -10.70 -25.03 -5.27
C VAL A 254 -11.15 -26.39 -4.70
N SER A 255 -12.44 -26.55 -4.42
CA SER A 255 -13.04 -27.81 -3.95
C SER A 255 -12.96 -28.96 -4.95
N LYS A 256 -12.72 -28.68 -6.23
CA LYS A 256 -12.51 -29.70 -7.28
C LYS A 256 -11.04 -30.10 -7.43
N LEU A 257 -10.12 -29.39 -6.78
CA LEU A 257 -8.69 -29.69 -6.83
C LEU A 257 -8.36 -30.80 -5.83
N ASN A 258 -7.51 -31.75 -6.23
CA ASN A 258 -7.04 -32.79 -5.32
C ASN A 258 -5.97 -32.23 -4.38
N ARG A 259 -6.41 -31.77 -3.21
CA ARG A 259 -5.60 -31.06 -2.22
C ARG A 259 -5.75 -31.73 -0.84
N PRO A 260 -4.74 -32.44 -0.35
CA PRO A 260 -4.77 -32.97 1.01
C PRO A 260 -4.91 -31.83 2.04
N PRO A 261 -5.73 -32.00 3.09
CA PRO A 261 -5.93 -30.97 4.10
C PRO A 261 -4.64 -30.71 4.88
N LYS A 262 -4.49 -29.47 5.39
CA LYS A 262 -3.39 -29.12 6.29
C LYS A 262 -3.47 -29.93 7.58
N ARG A 263 -2.36 -30.54 8.00
CA ARG A 263 -2.25 -31.35 9.22
C ARG A 263 -1.09 -30.87 10.08
N ASP A 264 -1.32 -30.75 11.39
CA ASP A 264 -0.24 -30.63 12.38
C ASP A 264 0.19 -32.03 12.80
N LEU A 265 1.47 -32.34 12.62
CA LEU A 265 2.07 -33.64 12.96
C LEU A 265 2.87 -33.58 14.27
N GLY A 266 2.85 -32.44 14.97
CA GLY A 266 3.56 -32.20 16.22
C GLY A 266 5.02 -31.78 16.04
N ASN A 267 5.61 -31.21 17.10
CA ASN A 267 7.00 -30.74 17.12
C ASN A 267 7.35 -29.71 16.02
N GLY A 268 6.36 -28.94 15.57
CA GLY A 268 6.50 -27.97 14.47
C GLY A 268 6.50 -28.58 13.07
N VAL A 269 6.33 -29.90 12.95
CA VAL A 269 6.19 -30.58 11.67
C VAL A 269 4.75 -30.45 11.20
N VAL A 270 4.57 -29.97 9.97
CA VAL A 270 3.25 -29.80 9.36
C VAL A 270 3.18 -30.49 8.02
N GLU A 271 1.98 -30.77 7.57
CA GLU A 271 1.71 -31.18 6.20
C GLU A 271 0.78 -30.17 5.55
N VAL A 272 1.16 -29.67 4.39
CA VAL A 272 0.42 -28.64 3.64
C VAL A 272 0.38 -29.09 2.18
N GLU A 273 -0.80 -29.18 1.56
CA GLU A 273 -0.96 -29.65 0.16
C GLU A 273 -0.43 -31.08 -0.10
N GLY A 274 -0.33 -31.92 0.93
CA GLY A 274 0.29 -33.25 0.84
C GLY A 274 1.81 -33.25 1.00
N ILE A 275 2.41 -32.09 1.25
CA ILE A 275 3.85 -31.91 1.44
C ILE A 275 4.15 -31.83 2.92
N LYS A 276 4.97 -32.76 3.42
CA LYS A 276 5.50 -32.71 4.78
C LYS A 276 6.61 -31.68 4.85
N PHE A 277 6.51 -30.77 5.81
CA PHE A 277 7.51 -29.77 6.16
C PHE A 277 8.01 -29.99 7.59
N ASP A 278 9.28 -30.31 7.75
CA ASP A 278 9.98 -30.43 9.03
C ASP A 278 11.00 -29.29 9.18
N PRO A 279 10.77 -28.31 10.07
CA PRO A 279 11.67 -27.18 10.27
C PRO A 279 13.12 -27.57 10.61
N LYS A 280 13.36 -28.77 11.12
CA LYS A 280 14.73 -29.23 11.47
C LYS A 280 15.57 -29.58 10.24
N THR A 281 14.93 -30.06 9.17
CA THR A 281 15.60 -30.54 7.97
C THR A 281 15.38 -29.63 6.77
N ASP A 282 14.23 -28.95 6.72
CA ASP A 282 13.77 -28.25 5.52
C ASP A 282 14.08 -26.75 5.56
N ILE A 283 14.57 -26.23 6.69
CA ILE A 283 15.13 -24.89 6.81
C ILE A 283 16.64 -24.97 6.52
N VAL A 284 17.07 -24.34 5.43
CA VAL A 284 18.48 -24.33 5.02
C VAL A 284 19.29 -23.36 5.87
N ASN A 285 18.69 -22.21 6.24
CA ASN A 285 19.35 -21.20 7.06
C ASN A 285 18.58 -20.96 8.35
N LYS A 286 19.08 -21.55 9.44
CA LYS A 286 18.43 -21.50 10.76
C LYS A 286 18.38 -20.10 11.38
N SER A 287 19.22 -19.17 10.92
CA SER A 287 19.27 -17.80 11.47
C SER A 287 18.11 -16.93 10.98
N ASN A 288 17.60 -17.20 9.78
CA ASN A 288 16.55 -16.41 9.14
C ASN A 288 15.30 -17.23 8.76
N GLY A 289 15.34 -18.56 8.97
CA GLY A 289 14.24 -19.46 8.69
C GLY A 289 14.01 -19.78 7.21
N ALA A 290 14.97 -19.52 6.32
CA ALA A 290 14.79 -19.75 4.89
C ALA A 290 14.53 -21.24 4.58
N MET A 291 13.45 -21.52 3.84
CA MET A 291 13.13 -22.85 3.34
C MET A 291 14.13 -23.25 2.26
N GLY A 292 14.67 -24.47 2.35
CA GLY A 292 15.59 -25.00 1.35
C GLY A 292 14.96 -25.16 -0.03
N ILE A 293 15.74 -24.95 -1.09
CA ILE A 293 15.24 -24.91 -2.46
C ILE A 293 14.57 -26.21 -2.92
N LEU A 294 15.05 -27.38 -2.46
CA LEU A 294 14.44 -28.67 -2.79
C LEU A 294 13.04 -28.81 -2.18
N LYS A 295 12.84 -28.29 -0.96
CA LYS A 295 11.52 -28.28 -0.33
C LYS A 295 10.60 -27.28 -1.03
N ALA A 296 11.12 -26.12 -1.42
CA ALA A 296 10.36 -25.14 -2.19
C ALA A 296 9.88 -25.71 -3.54
N GLU A 297 10.70 -26.55 -4.19
CA GLU A 297 10.36 -27.23 -5.44
C GLU A 297 9.12 -28.13 -5.32
N GLU A 298 8.97 -28.85 -4.19
CA GLU A 298 7.77 -29.67 -3.95
C GLU A 298 6.48 -28.82 -3.98
N PHE A 299 6.52 -27.60 -3.43
CA PHE A 299 5.39 -26.66 -3.49
C PHE A 299 5.19 -26.07 -4.89
N VAL A 300 6.29 -25.83 -5.63
CA VAL A 300 6.22 -25.40 -7.05
C VAL A 300 5.55 -26.49 -7.90
N ASP A 301 5.81 -27.77 -7.64
CA ASP A 301 5.17 -28.88 -8.37
C ASP A 301 3.65 -28.87 -8.20
N VAL A 302 3.14 -28.51 -7.01
CA VAL A 302 1.69 -28.34 -6.78
C VAL A 302 1.13 -27.20 -7.63
N PHE A 303 1.85 -26.07 -7.75
CA PHE A 303 1.45 -24.97 -8.63
C PHE A 303 1.41 -25.43 -10.09
N LEU A 304 2.49 -26.06 -10.57
CA LEU A 304 2.65 -26.50 -11.95
C LEU A 304 1.59 -27.53 -12.35
N LYS A 305 1.21 -28.44 -11.44
CA LYS A 305 0.16 -29.43 -11.66
C LYS A 305 -1.15 -28.82 -12.16
N TYR A 306 -1.50 -27.63 -11.69
CA TYR A 306 -2.77 -26.96 -12.01
C TYR A 306 -2.63 -25.83 -13.05
N LEU A 307 -1.41 -25.48 -13.46
CA LEU A 307 -1.18 -24.41 -14.42
C LEU A 307 -1.54 -24.85 -15.84
N LYS A 308 -2.35 -24.05 -16.52
CA LYS A 308 -2.72 -24.22 -17.93
C LYS A 308 -2.83 -22.89 -18.65
N PHE A 309 -2.26 -22.84 -19.84
CA PHE A 309 -2.42 -21.77 -20.82
C PHE A 309 -3.38 -22.22 -21.91
N TYR A 310 -4.37 -21.40 -22.22
CA TYR A 310 -5.43 -21.77 -23.15
C TYR A 310 -5.99 -20.54 -23.88
N GLU A 311 -6.73 -20.80 -24.96
CA GLU A 311 -7.35 -19.74 -25.77
C GLU A 311 -8.85 -19.64 -25.47
N HIS A 312 -9.35 -18.41 -25.36
CA HIS A 312 -10.76 -18.13 -25.22
C HIS A 312 -11.10 -16.84 -25.97
N GLU A 313 -12.05 -16.89 -26.89
CA GLU A 313 -12.47 -15.75 -27.72
C GLU A 313 -11.29 -15.06 -28.45
N GLY A 314 -10.35 -15.87 -28.96
CA GLY A 314 -9.16 -15.36 -29.67
C GLY A 314 -8.10 -14.73 -28.76
N LYS A 315 -8.27 -14.81 -27.43
CA LYS A 315 -7.34 -14.27 -26.44
C LYS A 315 -6.66 -15.39 -25.65
N ALA A 316 -5.37 -15.23 -25.44
CA ALA A 316 -4.59 -16.10 -24.57
C ALA A 316 -4.95 -15.84 -23.10
N ARG A 317 -5.07 -16.92 -22.34
CA ARG A 317 -5.40 -16.93 -20.92
C ARG A 317 -4.49 -17.88 -20.17
N VAL A 318 -4.36 -17.66 -18.87
CA VAL A 318 -3.70 -18.57 -17.95
C VAL A 318 -4.61 -18.82 -16.75
N ARG A 319 -4.79 -20.10 -16.43
CA ARG A 319 -5.49 -20.54 -15.22
C ARG A 319 -4.58 -21.40 -14.36
N GLY A 320 -4.85 -21.40 -13.07
CA GLY A 320 -4.08 -22.17 -12.12
C GLY A 320 -4.57 -22.05 -10.69
N TYR A 321 -3.69 -22.45 -9.78
CA TYR A 321 -3.94 -22.49 -8.36
C TYR A 321 -2.68 -22.05 -7.62
N ILE A 322 -2.83 -21.18 -6.61
CA ILE A 322 -1.70 -20.75 -5.76
C ILE A 322 -1.66 -21.65 -4.51
N PRO A 323 -0.67 -22.55 -4.37
CA PRO A 323 -0.61 -23.47 -3.25
C PRO A 323 -0.48 -22.77 -1.90
N GLU A 324 -1.13 -23.34 -0.88
CA GLU A 324 -0.88 -22.94 0.50
C GLU A 324 0.55 -23.32 0.91
N LEU A 325 1.12 -22.54 1.84
CA LEU A 325 2.44 -22.76 2.39
C LEU A 325 2.35 -22.98 3.92
N PRO A 326 3.39 -23.55 4.55
CA PRO A 326 3.51 -23.53 6.01
C PRO A 326 3.46 -22.09 6.54
N ASP A 327 3.00 -21.93 7.79
CA ASP A 327 2.87 -20.60 8.39
C ASP A 327 4.25 -19.92 8.49
N GLY A 328 4.28 -18.61 8.23
CA GLY A 328 5.53 -17.84 8.20
C GLY A 328 6.20 -17.72 6.83
N TYR A 329 5.66 -18.39 5.79
CA TYR A 329 6.13 -18.28 4.42
C TYR A 329 5.16 -17.58 3.48
N LYS A 330 5.69 -16.98 2.43
CA LYS A 330 4.96 -16.25 1.39
C LYS A 330 5.51 -16.55 0.02
N TRP A 331 4.61 -16.62 -0.97
CA TRP A 331 4.97 -16.77 -2.37
C TRP A 331 5.40 -15.45 -2.99
N VAL A 332 6.50 -15.49 -3.73
CA VAL A 332 6.83 -14.52 -4.78
C VAL A 332 6.80 -15.27 -6.11
N ILE A 333 5.67 -15.16 -6.81
CA ILE A 333 5.44 -15.81 -8.10
C ILE A 333 5.37 -14.74 -9.18
N GLY A 334 6.03 -14.98 -10.31
CA GLY A 334 5.88 -14.19 -11.52
C GLY A 334 5.65 -15.08 -12.74
N ILE A 335 4.55 -14.86 -13.46
CA ILE A 335 4.27 -15.40 -14.78
C ILE A 335 4.60 -14.29 -15.79
N TYR A 336 5.79 -14.37 -16.36
CA TYR A 336 6.30 -13.45 -17.35
C TYR A 336 5.86 -13.91 -18.73
N TYR A 337 5.35 -12.98 -19.52
CA TYR A 337 5.12 -13.18 -20.93
C TYR A 337 5.60 -11.95 -21.69
N TYR A 338 6.20 -12.18 -22.85
CA TYR A 338 6.66 -11.13 -23.75
C TYR A 338 5.83 -11.15 -25.03
N ILE A 339 5.49 -9.97 -25.53
CA ILE A 339 4.90 -9.75 -26.85
C ILE A 339 5.62 -8.57 -27.49
N GLU A 340 5.64 -8.50 -28.81
CA GLU A 340 6.05 -7.30 -29.52
C GLU A 340 5.00 -6.18 -29.35
N GLY A 341 5.45 -4.99 -28.95
CA GLY A 341 4.60 -3.81 -28.77
C GLY A 341 3.78 -3.82 -27.47
N THR A 342 2.54 -3.34 -27.54
CA THR A 342 1.61 -3.25 -26.40
C THR A 342 0.52 -4.31 -26.46
N ASP A 343 -0.03 -4.66 -25.30
CA ASP A 343 -1.19 -5.54 -25.19
C ASP A 343 -2.46 -4.84 -25.71
N ASP A 344 -3.60 -5.54 -25.73
CA ASP A 344 -4.87 -5.01 -26.26
C ASP A 344 -5.39 -3.77 -25.50
N ARG A 345 -4.76 -3.40 -24.38
CA ARG A 345 -5.10 -2.22 -23.57
C ARG A 345 -4.11 -1.07 -23.78
N GLY A 346 -3.11 -1.24 -24.64
CA GLY A 346 -2.04 -0.28 -24.84
C GLY A 346 -0.97 -0.30 -23.74
N LEU A 347 -0.91 -1.36 -22.92
CA LEU A 347 0.08 -1.49 -21.85
C LEU A 347 1.26 -2.34 -22.30
N SER A 348 2.45 -2.03 -21.78
CA SER A 348 3.60 -2.90 -22.00
C SER A 348 3.32 -4.30 -21.44
N PRO A 349 3.65 -5.37 -22.19
CA PRO A 349 3.62 -6.73 -21.69
C PRO A 349 4.52 -6.82 -20.47
N GLY A 350 4.15 -7.70 -19.54
CA GLY A 350 4.88 -7.75 -18.29
C GLY A 350 4.01 -8.37 -17.25
N THR A 351 4.47 -9.53 -16.82
CA THR A 351 4.32 -10.15 -15.51
C THR A 351 2.95 -10.08 -14.85
N ILE A 352 2.34 -11.26 -14.69
CA ILE A 352 1.30 -11.49 -13.70
C ILE A 352 1.97 -12.03 -12.44
N SER A 353 1.76 -11.43 -11.27
CA SER A 353 2.53 -11.80 -10.07
C SER A 353 1.76 -11.71 -8.76
N THR A 354 2.30 -12.32 -7.71
CA THR A 354 1.82 -12.13 -6.33
C THR A 354 2.34 -10.84 -5.70
N HIS A 355 3.06 -9.99 -6.45
CA HIS A 355 3.59 -8.74 -5.89
C HIS A 355 2.45 -7.82 -5.44
N LYS A 356 2.54 -7.30 -4.21
CA LYS A 356 1.48 -6.50 -3.59
C LYS A 356 1.10 -5.23 -4.37
N ASP A 357 2.05 -4.71 -5.14
CA ASP A 357 1.93 -3.48 -5.94
C ASP A 357 1.59 -3.78 -7.40
N ALA A 358 1.43 -5.05 -7.78
CA ALA A 358 0.97 -5.41 -9.12
C ALA A 358 -0.40 -4.75 -9.40
N ALA A 359 -0.57 -4.27 -10.64
CA ALA A 359 -1.85 -3.78 -11.11
C ALA A 359 -2.91 -4.89 -10.96
N PRO A 360 -4.16 -4.58 -10.58
CA PRO A 360 -5.23 -5.56 -10.35
C PRO A 360 -5.35 -6.64 -11.42
N GLU A 361 -5.31 -6.24 -12.69
CA GLU A 361 -5.36 -7.10 -13.87
C GLU A 361 -4.17 -8.08 -14.01
N LYS A 362 -3.07 -7.80 -13.31
CA LYS A 362 -1.79 -8.50 -13.35
C LYS A 362 -1.47 -9.11 -11.97
N LYS A 363 -2.42 -9.11 -11.04
CA LYS A 363 -2.23 -9.64 -9.70
C LYS A 363 -2.76 -11.07 -9.60
N LEU A 364 -1.91 -11.99 -9.16
CA LEU A 364 -2.32 -13.34 -8.76
C LEU A 364 -3.00 -13.29 -7.39
N PRO A 365 -3.97 -14.17 -7.11
CA PRO A 365 -4.66 -14.18 -5.83
C PRO A 365 -3.75 -14.69 -4.71
N GLU A 366 -4.22 -14.55 -3.48
CA GLU A 366 -3.55 -15.08 -2.30
C GLU A 366 -3.49 -16.64 -2.32
N PRO A 367 -2.57 -17.26 -1.57
CA PRO A 367 -2.51 -18.71 -1.41
C PRO A 367 -3.85 -19.33 -1.03
N GLY A 368 -4.11 -20.55 -1.51
CA GLY A 368 -5.40 -21.23 -1.29
C GLY A 368 -6.48 -20.87 -2.32
N LYS A 369 -6.17 -20.03 -3.32
CA LYS A 369 -7.11 -19.59 -4.36
C LYS A 369 -6.71 -20.04 -5.76
N SER A 370 -7.72 -20.38 -6.55
CA SER A 370 -7.61 -20.59 -8.00
C SER A 370 -7.69 -19.26 -8.74
N PHE A 371 -7.05 -19.16 -9.91
CA PHE A 371 -7.12 -18.01 -10.80
C PHE A 371 -7.39 -18.40 -12.25
N ASP A 372 -7.90 -17.45 -13.01
CA ASP A 372 -8.11 -17.52 -14.45
C ASP A 372 -8.08 -16.09 -14.98
N VAL A 373 -6.98 -15.73 -15.65
CA VAL A 373 -6.69 -14.36 -16.04
C VAL A 373 -6.34 -14.28 -17.53
N PRO A 374 -6.87 -13.28 -18.25
CA PRO A 374 -6.44 -13.02 -19.62
C PRO A 374 -5.02 -12.45 -19.65
N LEU A 375 -4.27 -12.80 -20.69
CA LEU A 375 -2.98 -12.19 -21.01
C LEU A 375 -3.13 -10.93 -21.89
N TYR A 376 -4.38 -10.56 -22.21
CA TYR A 376 -4.75 -9.37 -22.99
C TYR A 376 -4.05 -9.29 -24.36
N THR A 377 -3.82 -10.44 -24.97
CA THR A 377 -3.18 -10.61 -26.27
C THR A 377 -3.64 -11.92 -26.89
N SER A 378 -3.45 -12.11 -28.20
CA SER A 378 -3.63 -13.43 -28.83
C SER A 378 -2.40 -14.32 -28.58
N LYS A 379 -2.57 -15.65 -28.65
CA LYS A 379 -1.47 -16.60 -28.45
C LYS A 379 -0.33 -16.40 -29.47
N ASP A 380 -0.68 -16.03 -30.70
CA ASP A 380 0.28 -15.86 -31.80
C ASP A 380 1.20 -14.65 -31.62
N ARG A 381 0.83 -13.72 -30.75
CA ARG A 381 1.67 -12.57 -30.38
C ARG A 381 2.62 -12.85 -29.22
N ILE A 382 2.50 -14.00 -28.55
CA ILE A 382 3.32 -14.33 -27.40
C ILE A 382 4.65 -14.93 -27.88
N GLU A 383 5.72 -14.19 -27.67
CA GLU A 383 7.07 -14.59 -28.05
C GLU A 383 7.76 -15.44 -26.99
N SER A 384 7.49 -15.19 -25.71
CA SER A 384 8.05 -16.01 -24.64
C SER A 384 7.16 -16.05 -23.42
N ILE A 385 7.23 -17.17 -22.70
CA ILE A 385 6.63 -17.35 -21.38
C ILE A 385 7.68 -17.92 -20.43
N ALA A 386 7.80 -17.30 -19.26
CA ALA A 386 8.65 -17.75 -18.18
C ALA A 386 7.95 -17.64 -16.82
N LEU A 387 8.30 -18.53 -15.91
CA LEU A 387 7.79 -18.60 -14.55
C LEU A 387 8.95 -18.38 -13.59
N VAL A 388 8.75 -17.54 -12.58
CA VAL A 388 9.68 -17.33 -11.48
C VAL A 388 8.98 -17.66 -10.19
N PHE A 389 9.64 -18.43 -9.34
CA PHE A 389 9.16 -18.79 -8.02
C PHE A 389 10.25 -18.53 -6.99
N GLU A 390 9.87 -17.83 -5.92
CA GLU A 390 10.63 -17.78 -4.68
C GLU A 390 9.65 -17.97 -3.52
N ILE A 391 10.12 -18.61 -2.45
CA ILE A 391 9.40 -18.67 -1.17
C ILE A 391 10.18 -17.85 -0.17
N HIS A 392 9.52 -16.86 0.40
CA HIS A 392 10.10 -15.89 1.33
C HIS A 392 9.58 -16.13 2.73
N THR A 393 10.42 -15.94 3.74
CA THR A 393 9.97 -15.77 5.12
C THR A 393 9.28 -14.42 5.30
N VAL A 394 8.67 -14.20 6.47
CA VAL A 394 8.11 -12.88 6.84
C VAL A 394 9.14 -11.74 6.75
N ASP A 395 10.42 -12.05 7.00
CA ASP A 395 11.54 -11.11 6.95
C ASP A 395 12.24 -11.08 5.58
N LYS A 396 11.58 -11.62 4.54
CA LYS A 396 12.04 -11.66 3.14
C LYS A 396 13.32 -12.47 2.90
N ALA A 397 13.67 -13.38 3.81
CA ALA A 397 14.73 -14.35 3.54
C ALA A 397 14.22 -15.43 2.59
N THR A 398 15.07 -15.93 1.70
CA THR A 398 14.74 -16.98 0.75
C THR A 398 15.87 -17.99 0.66
N GLY A 399 15.54 -19.26 0.39
CA GLY A 399 16.55 -20.30 0.15
C GLY A 399 16.92 -20.45 -1.33
N GLY A 400 16.37 -19.62 -2.20
CA GLY A 400 16.71 -19.63 -3.62
C GLY A 400 15.56 -19.25 -4.55
N ARG A 401 15.83 -19.36 -5.85
CA ARG A 401 14.90 -19.03 -6.93
C ARG A 401 14.78 -20.18 -7.90
N ILE A 402 13.55 -20.49 -8.30
CA ILE A 402 13.26 -21.41 -9.41
C ILE A 402 12.80 -20.57 -10.61
N PHE A 403 13.34 -20.87 -11.78
CA PHE A 403 13.01 -20.24 -13.06
C PHE A 403 12.71 -21.31 -14.10
N ILE A 404 11.55 -21.20 -14.75
CA ILE A 404 11.12 -22.11 -15.82
C ILE A 404 10.78 -21.29 -17.05
N SER A 405 11.51 -21.46 -18.14
CA SER A 405 11.10 -20.92 -19.44
C SER A 405 10.33 -21.99 -20.20
N LEU A 406 9.03 -21.76 -20.39
CA LEU A 406 8.17 -22.66 -21.15
C LEU A 406 8.45 -22.58 -22.65
N THR A 407 8.98 -21.46 -23.13
CA THR A 407 9.33 -21.29 -24.55
C THR A 407 10.72 -21.80 -24.89
N LEU A 408 11.68 -21.67 -23.96
CA LEU A 408 13.06 -22.17 -24.14
C LEU A 408 13.25 -23.61 -23.63
N ASN A 409 12.17 -24.28 -23.21
CA ASN A 409 12.19 -25.66 -22.69
C ASN A 409 13.23 -25.84 -21.57
N ARG A 410 13.31 -24.88 -20.65
CA ARG A 410 14.40 -24.80 -19.66
C ARG A 410 13.86 -24.67 -18.25
N TYR A 411 14.35 -25.52 -17.37
CA TYR A 411 14.23 -25.38 -15.93
C TYR A 411 15.59 -24.97 -15.35
N SER A 412 15.56 -24.09 -14.36
CA SER A 412 16.72 -23.78 -13.55
C SER A 412 16.31 -23.49 -12.12
N ARG A 413 17.17 -23.85 -11.18
CA ARG A 413 17.07 -23.41 -9.79
C ARG A 413 18.41 -22.86 -9.35
N TYR A 414 18.36 -21.79 -8.59
CA TYR A 414 19.51 -21.18 -7.94
C TYR A 414 19.32 -21.30 -6.43
N ASP A 415 20.21 -22.05 -5.79
CA ASP A 415 20.26 -22.22 -4.34
C ASP A 415 21.12 -21.11 -3.74
N SER A 416 20.56 -20.33 -2.82
CA SER A 416 21.26 -19.18 -2.21
C SER A 416 22.35 -19.59 -1.22
N GLU A 417 22.29 -20.80 -0.68
CA GLU A 417 23.26 -21.31 0.30
C GLU A 417 24.35 -22.17 -0.37
N GLY A 418 24.19 -22.48 -1.66
CA GLY A 418 25.14 -23.23 -2.49
C GLY A 418 25.04 -24.74 -2.27
N GLY A 419 24.80 -25.50 -3.34
CA GLY A 419 24.80 -26.96 -3.30
C GLY A 419 23.82 -27.63 -4.26
N HIS A 420 22.72 -26.96 -4.60
CA HIS A 420 21.68 -27.55 -5.45
C HIS A 420 21.33 -26.75 -6.71
N SER A 421 22.11 -25.72 -7.07
CA SER A 421 21.89 -24.97 -8.32
C SER A 421 22.02 -25.87 -9.54
N LEU A 422 21.08 -25.77 -10.49
CA LEU A 422 21.13 -26.52 -11.75
C LEU A 422 20.41 -25.79 -12.88
N VAL A 423 20.75 -26.19 -14.11
CA VAL A 423 20.01 -25.86 -15.33
C VAL A 423 19.81 -27.15 -16.10
N THR A 424 18.58 -27.46 -16.50
CA THR A 424 18.24 -28.68 -17.24
C THR A 424 17.08 -28.44 -18.21
N GLU A 425 16.88 -29.38 -19.12
CA GLU A 425 15.72 -29.39 -20.02
C GLU A 425 14.40 -29.57 -19.25
N PHE A 426 13.34 -28.98 -19.78
CA PHE A 426 11.99 -29.03 -19.25
C PHE A 426 10.99 -29.18 -20.39
N ASP A 427 10.08 -30.15 -20.30
CA ASP A 427 9.03 -30.37 -21.31
C ASP A 427 7.79 -29.51 -20.97
N PRO A 428 7.50 -28.44 -21.75
CA PRO A 428 6.42 -27.53 -21.44
C PRO A 428 5.08 -27.95 -22.07
N ARG A 429 5.03 -29.02 -22.87
CA ARG A 429 3.86 -29.34 -23.70
C ARG A 429 2.60 -29.55 -22.87
N GLY A 430 2.74 -30.10 -21.67
CA GLY A 430 1.64 -30.33 -20.73
C GLY A 430 1.01 -29.05 -20.16
N PHE A 431 1.57 -27.87 -20.41
CA PHE A 431 1.05 -26.59 -19.89
C PHE A 431 0.18 -25.83 -20.90
N PHE A 432 0.17 -26.22 -22.17
CA PHE A 432 -0.58 -25.55 -23.23
C PHE A 432 -1.77 -26.40 -23.71
N GLU A 433 -2.94 -25.79 -23.83
CA GLU A 433 -4.18 -26.40 -24.34
C GLU A 433 -4.55 -25.91 -25.76
N TRP A 434 -3.72 -25.04 -26.35
CA TRP A 434 -3.99 -24.37 -27.63
C TRP A 434 -3.15 -24.85 -28.81
#